data_AF-A0A935SUC2-F1
#
_entry.id   AF-A0A935SUC2-F1
#
_cell.length_a   1.000
_cell.length_b   1.000
_cell.length_c   1.000
_cell.angle_alpha   90.00
_cell.angle_beta   90.00
_cell.angle_gamma   90.00
#
_symmetry.space_group_name_H-M   'P 1'
#
loop_
_entity.id
_entity.type
_entity.pdbx_description
1 polymer ?
#
loop_
_entity_poly.entity_id
_entity_poly.type
_entity_poly.pdbx_seq_one_letter_code
_entity_poly.pdbx_strand_id
1 'polypeptide(L)' 'MKIEDTKLTAEVGSIRELNLYLIKGWVLLLTYVRHSRDDQQPRFVVGWQQDIEPVIPELLDEWEQREMMRSLNV' A
#
# COMPACT_ATOMS: atom_id res chain seq x y z
N MET A 1 -12.20 18.36 3.34
CA MET A 1 -12.42 16.91 3.22
C MET A 1 -11.98 16.28 4.52
N LYS A 2 -12.83 15.46 5.14
CA LYS A 2 -12.63 14.90 6.47
C LYS A 2 -12.52 13.38 6.39
N ILE A 3 -11.97 12.74 7.41
CA ILE A 3 -11.81 11.28 7.43
C ILE A 3 -13.17 10.54 7.36
N GLU A 4 -14.24 11.17 7.85
CA GLU A 4 -15.62 10.67 7.73
C GLU A 4 -16.13 10.55 6.29
N ASP A 5 -15.48 11.22 5.33
CA ASP A 5 -15.81 11.13 3.90
C ASP A 5 -15.11 9.93 3.21
N THR A 6 -14.23 9.20 3.93
CA THR A 6 -13.46 8.07 3.38
C THR A 6 -14.39 6.91 3.02
N LYS A 7 -14.58 6.64 1.73
CA LYS A 7 -15.43 5.52 1.26
C LYS A 7 -14.70 4.19 1.20
N LEU A 8 -13.38 4.20 1.06
CA LEU A 8 -12.58 2.98 0.88
C LEU A 8 -11.20 3.12 1.52
N THR A 9 -10.77 2.06 2.21
CA THR A 9 -9.45 1.95 2.84
C THR A 9 -8.78 0.65 2.46
N ALA A 10 -7.45 0.66 2.38
CA ALA A 10 -6.62 -0.54 2.24
C ALA A 10 -5.46 -0.51 3.24
N GLU A 11 -5.02 -1.70 3.68
CA GLU A 11 -3.81 -1.87 4.47
C GLU A 11 -2.75 -2.58 3.62
N VAL A 12 -1.53 -2.03 3.60
CA VAL A 12 -0.39 -2.62 2.90
C VAL A 12 0.80 -2.79 3.82
N GLY A 13 1.65 -3.78 3.51
CA GLY A 13 2.74 -4.22 4.39
C GLY A 13 4.13 -3.77 3.93
N SER A 14 4.26 -3.27 2.70
CA SER A 14 5.54 -2.87 2.14
C SER A 14 5.53 -1.43 1.62
N ILE A 15 6.72 -0.81 1.61
CA ILE A 15 6.92 0.53 1.04
C ILE A 15 6.60 0.54 -0.47
N ARG A 16 6.86 -0.57 -1.17
CA ARG A 16 6.55 -0.68 -2.61
C ARG A 16 5.05 -0.59 -2.86
N GLU A 17 4.25 -1.38 -2.15
CA GLU A 17 2.80 -1.35 -2.27
C GLU A 17 2.26 0.02 -1.87
N LEU A 18 2.74 0.60 -0.75
CA LEU A 18 2.38 1.95 -0.35
C LEU A 18 2.58 2.95 -1.50
N ASN A 19 3.76 2.95 -2.10
CA ASN A 19 4.07 3.86 -3.21
C ASN A 19 3.15 3.65 -4.41
N LEU A 20 2.79 2.41 -4.75
CA LEU A 20 1.84 2.12 -5.82
C LEU A 20 0.49 2.77 -5.54
N TYR A 21 -0.05 2.63 -4.33
CA TYR A 21 -1.29 3.29 -3.92
C TYR A 21 -1.18 4.82 -3.97
N LEU A 22 -0.10 5.39 -3.42
CA LEU A 22 0.12 6.85 -3.40
C LEU A 22 0.18 7.43 -4.83
N ILE A 23 0.85 6.76 -5.76
CA ILE A 23 0.93 7.16 -7.17
C ILE A 23 -0.46 7.17 -7.83
N LYS A 24 -1.36 6.27 -7.43
CA LYS A 24 -2.74 6.24 -7.92
C LYS A 24 -3.63 7.32 -7.30
N GLY A 25 -3.12 8.13 -6.37
CA GLY A 25 -3.86 9.24 -5.75
C GLY A 25 -4.51 8.89 -4.41
N TRP A 26 -4.16 7.75 -3.82
CA TRP A 26 -4.54 7.41 -2.45
C TRP A 26 -3.78 8.26 -1.44
N VAL A 27 -4.37 8.45 -0.25
CA VAL A 27 -3.77 9.24 0.84
C VAL A 27 -3.39 8.32 1.99
N LEU A 28 -2.19 8.46 2.53
CA LEU A 28 -1.76 7.79 3.76
C LEU A 28 -2.53 8.36 4.95
N LEU A 29 -3.27 7.50 5.66
CA LEU A 29 -4.07 7.88 6.83
C LEU A 29 -3.37 7.55 8.15
N LEU A 30 -2.76 6.36 8.22
CA LEU A 30 -2.15 5.84 9.44
C LEU A 30 -0.94 4.96 9.10
N THR A 31 0.11 5.11 9.91
CA THR A 31 1.23 4.19 9.94
C THR A 31 1.31 3.60 11.35
N TYR A 32 1.43 2.29 11.44
CA TYR A 32 1.61 1.61 12.72
C TYR A 32 2.52 0.39 12.56
N VAL A 33 3.00 -0.15 13.68
CA VAL A 33 3.79 -1.38 13.71
C VAL A 33 2.89 -2.51 14.21
N ARG A 34 2.74 -3.55 13.40
CA ARG A 34 2.08 -4.77 13.83
C ARG A 34 3.11 -5.66 14.50
N HIS A 35 2.95 -5.85 15.80
CA HIS A 35 3.73 -6.78 16.58
C HIS A 35 3.14 -8.19 16.45
N SER A 36 3.97 -9.14 16.07
CA SER A 36 3.73 -10.58 16.26
C SER A 36 4.72 -11.11 17.30
N ARG A 37 4.60 -12.37 17.71
CA ARG A 37 5.46 -12.93 18.78
C ARG A 37 6.96 -12.79 18.47
N ASP A 38 7.33 -12.85 17.20
CA ASP A 38 8.73 -12.92 16.77
C ASP A 38 9.12 -11.84 15.74
N ASP A 39 8.20 -10.96 15.33
CA ASP A 39 8.45 -10.00 14.25
C ASP A 39 7.68 -8.68 14.43
N GLN A 40 8.26 -7.60 13.91
CA GLN A 40 7.68 -6.26 13.85
C GLN A 40 7.59 -5.83 12.39
N GLN A 41 6.37 -5.75 11.88
CA GLN A 41 6.15 -5.36 10.48
C GLN A 41 5.45 -4.01 10.42
N PRO A 42 5.99 -3.02 9.67
CA PRO A 42 5.27 -1.80 9.41
C PRO A 42 3.99 -2.10 8.63
N ARG A 43 2.94 -1.36 8.94
CA ARG A 43 1.65 -1.38 8.24
C ARG A 43 1.25 0.05 7.91
N PHE A 44 0.74 0.20 6.69
CA PHE A 44 0.32 1.49 6.16
C PHE A 44 -1.15 1.39 5.77
N VAL A 45 -1.98 2.23 6.36
CA VAL A 45 -3.39 2.35 6.00
C VAL A 45 -3.54 3.54 5.06
N VAL A 46 -4.02 3.26 3.85
CA VAL A 46 -4.32 4.27 2.83
C VAL A 46 -5.82 4.37 2.63
N GLY A 47 -6.31 5.57 2.31
CA GLY A 47 -7.70 5.83 2.01
C GLY A 47 -7.89 6.51 0.66
N TRP A 48 -8.93 6.10 -0.06
CA TRP A 48 -9.41 6.83 -1.23
C TRP A 48 -10.35 7.93 -0.77
N GLN A 49 -10.04 9.15 -1.16
CA GLN A 49 -10.74 10.34 -0.68
C GLN A 49 -11.35 11.18 -1.80
N GLN A 50 -11.17 10.77 -3.04
CA GLN A 50 -11.72 11.49 -4.18
C GLN A 50 -13.16 11.02 -4.42
N ASP A 51 -14.00 11.88 -5.00
CA ASP A 51 -15.40 11.56 -5.31
C ASP A 51 -15.58 10.61 -6.50
N ILE A 52 -14.51 10.32 -7.23
CA ILE A 52 -14.48 9.40 -8.36
C ILE A 52 -14.23 7.95 -7.89
N GLU A 53 -14.40 7.00 -8.81
CA GLU A 53 -14.11 5.59 -8.55
C GLU A 53 -12.63 5.37 -8.17
N PRO A 54 -12.33 4.61 -7.10
CA PRO A 54 -10.97 4.30 -6.70
C PRO A 54 -10.19 3.52 -7.75
N VAL A 55 -8.96 3.96 -8.00
CA VAL A 55 -8.02 3.22 -8.85
C VAL A 55 -7.18 2.29 -7.98
N ILE A 56 -7.44 1.00 -8.06
CA ILE A 56 -6.68 -0.04 -7.35
C ILE A 56 -5.41 -0.36 -8.15
N PRO A 57 -4.20 -0.25 -7.56
CA PRO A 57 -2.99 -0.64 -8.24
C PRO A 57 -2.89 -2.17 -8.39
N GLU A 58 -2.30 -2.62 -9.49
CA GLU A 58 -1.87 -4.01 -9.63
C GLU A 58 -0.69 -4.27 -8.68
N LEU A 59 -0.85 -5.29 -7.84
CA LEU A 59 0.19 -5.71 -6.91
C LEU A 59 0.88 -6.94 -7.48
N LEU A 60 2.20 -6.83 -7.65
CA LEU A 60 2.98 -7.96 -8.12
C LEU A 60 3.04 -9.07 -7.08
N ASP A 61 2.90 -10.31 -7.52
CA ASP A 61 3.05 -11.47 -6.66
C ASP A 61 4.53 -11.72 -6.28
N GLU A 62 4.78 -12.65 -5.35
CA GLU A 62 6.14 -12.97 -4.90
C GLU A 62 7.06 -13.50 -6.01
N TRP A 63 6.50 -14.11 -7.05
CA TRP A 63 7.28 -14.61 -8.18
C TRP A 63 7.71 -13.45 -9.08
N GLU A 64 6.78 -12.58 -9.45
CA GLU A 64 7.03 -11.39 -10.27
C GLU A 64 8.06 -10.45 -9.61
N GLN A 65 7.96 -10.29 -8.28
CA GLN A 65 8.93 -9.52 -7.51
C GLN A 65 10.34 -10.09 -7.57
N ARG A 66 10.47 -11.42 -7.47
CA ARG A 66 11.78 -12.10 -7.54
C ARG A 66 12.41 -11.94 -8.91
N GLU A 67 11.61 -11.97 -9.97
CA GLU A 67 12.12 -11.83 -11.33
C GLU A 67 12.56 -10.38 -11.63
N MET A 68 11.82 -9.38 -11.14
CA MET A 68 12.27 -7.98 -11.22
C MET A 68 13.56 -7.71 -10.45
N MET A 69 13.73 -8.30 -9.26
CA MET A 69 14.99 -8.20 -8.50
C MET A 69 16.17 -8.82 -9.25
N ARG A 70 15.93 -9.92 -9.99
CA ARG A 70 16.96 -10.57 -10.81
C ARG A 70 17.34 -9.72 -12.02
N SER A 71 16.38 -9.09 -12.69
CA SER A 71 16.65 -8.27 -13.88
C SER A 71 17.36 -6.95 -13.58
N LEU A 72 17.26 -6.43 -12.35
CA LEU A 72 17.96 -5.22 -11.90
C LEU A 72 19.42 -5.45 -11.47
N ASN A 73 19.86 -6.70 -11.34
CA ASN A 73 21.21 -7.07 -10.87
C ASN A 73 22.15 -7.54 -12.00
N VAL A 74 21.90 -7.12 -13.25
CA VAL A 74 22.72 -7.42 -14.44
C VAL A 74 23.29 -6.14 -15.04
#